data_AF-A0A6I4UHG6-F1
#
_entry.id   AF-A0A6I4UHG6-F1
#
_cell.length_a   1.000
_cell.length_b   1.000
_cell.length_c   1.000
_cell.angle_alpha   90.00
_cell.angle_beta   90.00
_cell.angle_gamma   90.00
#
_symmetry.space_group_name_H-M   'P 1'
#
loop_
_entity.id
_entity.type
_entity.pdbx_description
1 polymer ?
#
loop_
_entity_poly.entity_id
_entity_poly.type
_entity_poly.pdbx_seq_one_letter_code
_entity_poly.pdbx_strand_id
1 'polypeptide(L)'
;MARPASPDWLIEDGIGETRALLIAGEQVLAARMIWPGELRAGQPARGKLTAKLKGSRRGVALLESGGEALVDHLPQAVTEGQMLDLVITRAPLAERGRLKRAQARVAGTDNSALPSSLAEGRTVRRLPAGLWEEVWQAASSASLDFPNGEVLVSVTPAMTVIDIDGIGSPRDVALAAVPAIARALAWFEIGGNIGIDFPTVAAKADRRAVDEALEAALEGWPHERTAMNGFGFVQLVARLEGPSLLHRFATARLGAAARMALRRAELAADEGTGRVLQLTVHPALKAKLKPEWLDELARRTGRVVEIAVDPALAIEAANAQLIVR
;
A
#
# COMPACT_ATOMS: atom_id res chain seq x y z
N MET A 1 33.62 -7.90 -9.59
CA MET A 1 32.21 -7.46 -9.57
C MET A 1 31.60 -7.91 -8.26
N ALA A 2 31.09 -6.99 -7.44
CA ALA A 2 30.37 -7.36 -6.23
C ALA A 2 29.11 -8.15 -6.62
N ARG A 3 28.82 -9.24 -5.91
CA ARG A 3 27.55 -9.97 -6.07
C ARG A 3 26.40 -8.98 -5.87
N PRO A 4 25.36 -8.98 -6.72
CA PRO A 4 24.16 -8.19 -6.43
C PRO A 4 23.63 -8.59 -5.06
N ALA A 5 23.35 -7.60 -4.22
CA ALA A 5 22.80 -7.85 -2.89
C ALA A 5 21.47 -8.59 -3.03
N SER A 6 21.32 -9.73 -2.33
CA SER A 6 20.07 -10.46 -2.31
C SER A 6 18.97 -9.58 -1.71
N PRO A 7 17.77 -9.51 -2.31
CA PRO A 7 16.65 -8.76 -1.76
C PRO A 7 16.32 -9.21 -0.33
N ASP A 8 16.18 -8.27 0.60
CA ASP A 8 15.82 -8.51 2.01
C ASP A 8 14.65 -7.60 2.43
N TRP A 9 13.67 -8.16 3.14
CA TRP A 9 12.59 -7.39 3.73
C TRP A 9 13.03 -6.82 5.06
N LEU A 10 13.04 -5.49 5.18
CA LEU A 10 13.21 -4.80 6.45
C LEU A 10 11.84 -4.39 6.99
N ILE A 11 11.57 -4.71 8.25
CA ILE A 11 10.30 -4.44 8.91
C ILE A 11 10.56 -3.49 10.07
N GLU A 12 9.80 -2.40 10.15
CA GLU A 12 9.89 -1.43 11.23
C GLU A 12 8.53 -1.24 11.89
N ASP A 13 8.48 -1.46 13.20
CA ASP A 13 7.31 -1.27 14.03
C ASP A 13 7.20 0.19 14.48
N GLY A 14 6.55 1.00 13.66
CA GLY A 14 6.23 2.39 13.96
C GLY A 14 5.09 2.54 14.99
N ILE A 15 4.86 3.78 15.43
CA ILE A 15 3.74 4.08 16.32
C ILE A 15 2.45 4.10 15.49
N GLY A 16 1.57 3.14 15.74
CA GLY A 16 0.27 3.05 15.07
C GLY A 16 0.31 2.44 13.67
N GLU A 17 1.46 1.95 13.20
CA GLU A 17 1.64 1.23 11.94
C GLU A 17 2.90 0.35 11.95
N THR A 18 2.89 -0.71 11.15
CA THR A 18 4.09 -1.46 10.76
C THR A 18 4.38 -1.13 9.30
N ARG A 19 5.64 -0.78 9.01
CA ARG A 19 6.15 -0.50 7.66
C ARG A 19 7.14 -1.57 7.26
N ALA A 20 7.18 -1.91 5.98
CA ALA A 20 8.22 -2.78 5.47
C ALA A 20 8.71 -2.31 4.10
N LEU A 21 10.01 -2.48 3.85
CA LEU A 21 10.65 -2.25 2.55
C LEU A 21 11.38 -3.52 2.12
N LEU A 22 11.17 -3.94 0.87
CA LEU A 22 12.05 -4.90 0.21
C LEU A 22 13.19 -4.12 -0.41
N ILE A 23 14.42 -4.38 0.01
CA ILE A 23 15.59 -3.65 -0.46
C ILE A 23 16.61 -4.57 -1.12
N ALA A 24 17.26 -4.10 -2.17
CA ALA A 24 18.46 -4.72 -2.74
C ALA A 24 19.57 -3.67 -2.82
N GLY A 25 20.52 -3.72 -1.90
CA GLY A 25 21.49 -2.63 -1.70
C GLY A 25 20.78 -1.38 -1.19
N GLU A 26 20.86 -0.29 -1.94
CA GLU A 26 20.21 0.99 -1.62
C GLU A 26 18.87 1.18 -2.36
N GLN A 27 18.48 0.24 -3.22
CA GLN A 27 17.26 0.34 -4.01
C GLN A 27 16.07 -0.26 -3.28
N VAL A 28 14.99 0.52 -3.16
CA VAL A 28 13.67 0.01 -2.74
C VAL A 28 13.01 -0.71 -3.91
N LEU A 29 12.71 -2.00 -3.73
CA LEU A 29 12.03 -2.82 -4.72
C LEU A 29 10.52 -2.88 -4.49
N ALA A 30 10.07 -2.88 -3.23
CA ALA A 30 8.66 -2.89 -2.87
C ALA A 30 8.46 -2.30 -1.47
N ALA A 31 7.25 -1.86 -1.17
CA ALA A 31 6.89 -1.37 0.16
C ALA A 31 5.55 -1.95 0.62
N ARG A 32 5.38 -2.08 1.93
CA ARG A 32 4.12 -2.47 2.57
C ARG A 32 3.85 -1.63 3.80
N MET A 33 2.58 -1.39 4.08
CA MET A 33 2.12 -0.73 5.30
C MET A 33 0.89 -1.42 5.85
N ILE A 34 0.90 -1.67 7.14
CA ILE A 34 -0.19 -2.33 7.86
C ILE A 34 -0.54 -1.52 9.10
N TRP A 35 -1.83 -1.26 9.31
CA TRP A 35 -2.29 -0.64 10.55
C TRP A 35 -2.76 -1.70 11.55
N PRO A 36 -2.53 -1.49 12.86
CA PRO A 36 -3.01 -2.41 13.88
C PRO A 36 -4.50 -2.69 13.77
N GLY A 37 -4.87 -3.97 13.83
CA GLY A 37 -6.26 -4.43 13.74
C GLY A 37 -6.79 -4.69 12.32
N GLU A 38 -6.00 -4.41 11.28
CA GLU A 38 -6.41 -4.73 9.91
C GLU A 38 -6.38 -6.22 9.61
N LEU A 39 -7.40 -6.68 8.88
CA LEU A 39 -7.40 -8.01 8.27
C LEU A 39 -6.42 -8.06 7.11
N ARG A 40 -5.91 -9.27 6.87
CA ARG A 40 -4.79 -9.51 5.97
C ARG A 40 -5.06 -10.69 5.08
N ALA A 41 -4.71 -10.63 3.79
CA ALA A 41 -4.75 -11.82 2.96
C ALA A 41 -3.85 -12.91 3.55
N GLY A 42 -4.31 -14.16 3.50
CA GLY A 42 -3.67 -15.31 4.15
C GLY A 42 -3.93 -15.43 5.66
N GLN A 43 -4.54 -14.43 6.31
CA GLN A 43 -4.84 -14.49 7.74
C GLN A 43 -5.93 -15.55 8.01
N PRO A 44 -5.67 -16.53 8.90
CA PRO A 44 -6.71 -17.38 9.44
C PRO A 44 -7.69 -16.55 10.26
N ALA A 45 -8.98 -16.77 10.03
CA ALA A 45 -10.06 -16.10 10.74
C ALA A 45 -11.15 -17.10 11.07
N ARG A 46 -11.94 -16.82 12.09
CA ARG A 46 -13.13 -17.60 12.42
C ARG A 46 -14.36 -16.72 12.33
N GLY A 47 -15.46 -17.26 11.81
CA GLY A 47 -16.68 -16.47 11.64
C GLY A 47 -17.94 -17.32 11.48
N LYS A 48 -19.08 -16.73 11.88
CA LYS A 48 -20.40 -17.33 11.74
C LYS A 48 -20.97 -17.00 10.37
N LEU A 49 -21.37 -18.01 9.60
CA LEU A 49 -22.10 -17.77 8.34
C LEU A 49 -23.49 -17.21 8.66
N THR A 50 -23.76 -15.96 8.30
CA THR A 50 -25.02 -15.27 8.60
C THR A 50 -26.02 -15.32 7.46
N ALA A 51 -25.54 -15.46 6.21
CA ALA A 51 -26.40 -15.56 5.04
C ALA A 51 -25.74 -16.34 3.89
N LYS A 52 -26.54 -17.09 3.13
CA LYS A 52 -26.18 -17.68 1.84
C LYS A 52 -26.84 -16.87 0.72
N LEU A 53 -26.07 -16.58 -0.33
CA LEU A 53 -26.59 -15.91 -1.52
C LEU A 53 -27.29 -16.95 -2.40
N LYS A 54 -28.62 -16.87 -2.48
CA LYS A 54 -29.47 -17.80 -3.26
C LYS A 54 -28.92 -18.03 -4.67
N GLY A 55 -28.89 -19.29 -5.09
CA GLY A 55 -28.42 -19.68 -6.43
C GLY A 55 -26.91 -19.57 -6.64
N SER A 56 -26.11 -19.38 -5.58
CA SER A 56 -24.65 -19.29 -5.70
C SER A 56 -23.92 -20.02 -4.57
N ARG A 57 -22.63 -20.34 -4.80
CA ARG A 57 -21.71 -20.85 -3.77
C ARG A 57 -21.08 -19.71 -2.95
N ARG A 58 -21.87 -18.70 -2.60
CA ARG A 58 -21.40 -17.52 -1.86
C ARG A 58 -22.24 -17.28 -0.62
N GLY A 59 -21.62 -16.65 0.37
CA GLY A 59 -22.27 -16.27 1.61
C GLY A 59 -21.64 -15.05 2.27
N VAL A 60 -22.23 -14.61 3.38
CA VAL A 60 -21.69 -13.58 4.26
C VAL A 60 -21.39 -14.23 5.60
N ALA A 61 -20.19 -14.04 6.13
CA ALA A 61 -19.80 -14.46 7.46
C ALA A 61 -19.51 -13.23 8.34
N LEU A 62 -20.02 -13.24 9.56
CA LEU A 62 -19.62 -12.32 10.62
C LEU A 62 -18.39 -12.91 11.33
N LEU A 63 -17.25 -12.24 11.21
CA LEU A 63 -16.00 -12.65 11.82
C LEU A 63 -16.04 -12.38 13.33
N GLU A 64 -15.27 -13.16 14.11
CA GLU A 64 -15.11 -12.92 15.56
C GLU A 64 -14.50 -11.55 15.86
N SER A 65 -13.74 -10.97 14.93
CA SER A 65 -13.23 -9.59 15.02
C SER A 65 -14.31 -8.51 14.84
N GLY A 66 -15.56 -8.90 14.56
CA GLY A 66 -16.71 -8.01 14.38
C GLY A 66 -16.93 -7.53 12.93
N GLY A 67 -15.98 -7.78 12.02
CA GLY A 67 -16.12 -7.44 10.60
C GLY A 67 -16.92 -8.48 9.80
N GLU A 68 -17.45 -8.09 8.64
CA GLU A 68 -18.09 -9.02 7.70
C GLU A 68 -17.14 -9.42 6.57
N ALA A 69 -17.19 -10.70 6.18
CA ALA A 69 -16.50 -11.25 5.02
C ALA A 69 -17.48 -11.88 4.02
N LEU A 70 -17.28 -11.61 2.74
CA LEU A 70 -17.91 -12.35 1.65
C LEU A 70 -17.14 -13.67 1.47
N VAL A 71 -17.84 -14.78 1.68
CA VAL A 71 -17.27 -16.11 1.49
C VAL A 71 -17.58 -16.60 0.08
N ASP A 72 -16.57 -16.90 -0.72
CA ASP A 72 -16.73 -17.56 -2.02
C ASP A 72 -16.44 -19.07 -1.93
N HIS A 73 -16.75 -19.81 -2.99
CA HIS A 73 -16.60 -21.27 -3.09
C HIS A 73 -17.22 -22.10 -1.94
N LEU A 74 -18.20 -21.55 -1.22
CA LEU A 74 -18.81 -22.16 -0.05
C LEU A 74 -19.24 -23.62 -0.31
N PRO A 75 -18.81 -24.60 0.51
CA PRO A 75 -19.23 -25.99 0.37
C PRO A 75 -20.75 -26.14 0.51
N GLN A 76 -21.36 -27.03 -0.27
CA GLN A 76 -22.82 -27.20 -0.26
C GLN A 76 -23.36 -27.64 1.11
N ALA A 77 -22.59 -28.43 1.85
CA ALA A 77 -22.94 -28.94 3.17
C ALA A 77 -23.01 -27.86 4.27
N VAL A 78 -22.43 -26.68 4.04
CA VAL A 78 -22.42 -25.60 5.03
C VAL A 78 -23.80 -24.94 5.11
N THR A 79 -24.32 -24.80 6.32
CA THR A 79 -25.61 -24.14 6.61
C THR A 79 -25.43 -22.77 7.24
N GLU A 80 -26.43 -21.90 7.09
CA GLU A 80 -26.49 -20.65 7.84
C GLU A 80 -26.48 -20.92 9.35
N GLY A 81 -25.84 -20.04 10.11
CA GLY A 81 -25.61 -20.18 11.54
C GLY A 81 -24.35 -20.95 11.93
N GLN A 82 -23.73 -21.68 11.00
CA GLN A 82 -22.53 -22.47 11.27
C GLN A 82 -21.29 -21.59 11.48
N MET A 83 -20.44 -21.96 12.46
CA MET A 83 -19.10 -21.40 12.62
C MET A 83 -18.14 -22.05 11.63
N LEU A 84 -17.39 -21.23 10.90
CA LEU A 84 -16.44 -21.65 9.88
C LEU A 84 -15.04 -21.17 10.24
N ASP A 85 -14.07 -22.03 10.00
CA ASP A 85 -12.67 -21.65 9.89
C ASP A 85 -12.43 -21.13 8.47
N LEU A 86 -11.94 -19.90 8.39
CA LEU A 86 -11.81 -19.13 7.16
C LEU A 86 -10.36 -18.70 6.96
N VAL A 87 -9.99 -18.45 5.71
CA VAL A 87 -8.77 -17.73 5.34
C VAL A 87 -9.18 -16.49 4.56
N ILE A 88 -8.72 -15.31 5.00
CA ILE A 88 -8.98 -14.06 4.30
C ILE A 88 -8.22 -14.09 2.96
N THR A 89 -8.92 -13.84 1.86
CA THR A 89 -8.34 -13.79 0.51
C THR A 89 -8.08 -12.36 0.05
N ARG A 90 -8.88 -11.41 0.53
CA ARG A 90 -8.71 -9.96 0.38
C ARG A 90 -9.19 -9.23 1.64
N ALA A 91 -8.39 -8.30 2.15
CA ALA A 91 -8.80 -7.42 3.24
C ALA A 91 -9.99 -6.51 2.84
N PRO A 92 -10.71 -5.93 3.82
CA PRO A 92 -11.66 -4.87 3.55
C PRO A 92 -10.98 -3.70 2.83
N LEU A 93 -11.70 -3.08 1.90
CA LEU A 93 -11.19 -1.96 1.11
C LEU A 93 -12.19 -0.80 1.17
N ALA A 94 -11.76 0.31 1.78
CA ALA A 94 -12.53 1.54 1.77
C ALA A 94 -12.42 2.21 0.41
N GLU A 95 -13.54 2.68 -0.11
CA GLU A 95 -13.64 3.44 -1.36
C GLU A 95 -14.57 4.64 -1.17
N ARG A 96 -14.62 5.52 -2.16
CA ARG A 96 -15.53 6.66 -2.12
C ARG A 96 -16.98 6.19 -1.95
N GLY A 97 -17.56 6.49 -0.79
CA GLY A 97 -18.97 6.22 -0.47
C GLY A 97 -19.32 4.77 -0.11
N ARG A 98 -18.34 3.85 -0.02
CA ARG A 98 -18.61 2.46 0.40
C ARG A 98 -17.40 1.75 0.99
N LEU A 99 -17.67 0.71 1.77
CA LEU A 99 -16.69 -0.27 2.21
C LEU A 99 -16.90 -1.59 1.45
N LYS A 100 -15.90 -2.01 0.66
CA LYS A 100 -15.86 -3.39 0.18
C LYS A 100 -15.51 -4.28 1.37
N ARG A 101 -16.42 -5.20 1.71
CA ARG A 101 -16.19 -6.24 2.73
C ARG A 101 -14.90 -7.02 2.43
N ALA A 102 -14.33 -7.64 3.47
CA ALA A 102 -13.31 -8.66 3.27
C ALA A 102 -13.84 -9.77 2.36
N GLN A 103 -12.95 -10.47 1.68
CA GLN A 103 -13.25 -11.74 1.04
C GLN A 103 -12.53 -12.86 1.78
N ALA A 104 -13.17 -14.02 1.86
CA ALA A 104 -12.63 -15.17 2.54
C ALA A 104 -13.04 -16.48 1.86
N ARG A 105 -12.31 -17.55 2.18
CA ARG A 105 -12.64 -18.94 1.83
C ARG A 105 -12.67 -19.81 3.06
N VAL A 106 -13.40 -20.91 3.00
CA VAL A 106 -13.33 -21.95 4.04
C VAL A 106 -11.93 -22.57 4.04
N ALA A 107 -11.31 -22.67 5.21
CA ALA A 107 -9.98 -23.25 5.35
C ALA A 107 -9.98 -24.74 4.95
N GLY A 108 -8.90 -25.21 4.32
CA GLY A 108 -8.72 -26.62 3.95
C GLY A 108 -9.51 -27.12 2.74
N THR A 109 -10.33 -26.28 2.08
CA THR A 109 -11.03 -26.66 0.84
C THR A 109 -10.22 -26.37 -0.43
N ASP A 110 -9.21 -25.49 -0.35
CA ASP A 110 -8.24 -25.21 -1.41
C ASP A 110 -6.82 -25.41 -0.84
N ASN A 111 -6.02 -26.28 -1.45
CA ASN A 111 -4.64 -26.60 -1.03
C ASN A 111 -3.61 -25.51 -1.40
N SER A 112 -4.05 -24.32 -1.80
CA SER A 112 -3.16 -23.19 -2.00
C SER A 112 -3.00 -22.48 -0.66
N ALA A 113 -1.90 -22.77 0.04
CA ALA A 113 -1.46 -21.93 1.14
C ALA A 113 -1.31 -20.50 0.62
N LEU A 114 -2.24 -19.62 0.99
CA LEU A 114 -2.14 -18.21 0.67
C LEU A 114 -0.96 -17.66 1.48
N PRO A 115 0.09 -17.11 0.83
CA PRO A 115 1.25 -16.61 1.55
C PRO A 115 0.82 -15.60 2.61
N SER A 116 1.44 -15.65 3.78
CA SER A 116 1.20 -14.65 4.83
C SER A 116 1.57 -13.25 4.31
N SER A 117 0.65 -12.31 4.42
CA SER A 117 0.79 -10.96 3.82
C SER A 117 1.75 -10.01 4.53
N LEU A 118 2.29 -10.36 5.70
CA LEU A 118 3.54 -9.73 6.13
C LEU A 118 4.68 -10.58 5.59
N ALA A 119 5.52 -9.99 4.75
CA ALA A 119 6.69 -10.67 4.23
C ALA A 119 7.53 -11.15 5.41
N GLU A 120 7.99 -12.40 5.36
CA GLU A 120 9.05 -12.85 6.26
C GLU A 120 10.27 -11.96 6.01
N GLY A 121 10.72 -11.28 7.05
CA GLY A 121 11.73 -10.23 6.94
C GLY A 121 12.35 -9.93 8.28
N ARG A 122 13.44 -9.18 8.25
CA ARG A 122 14.20 -8.78 9.43
C ARG A 122 13.59 -7.55 10.06
N THR A 123 13.14 -7.67 11.31
CA THR A 123 12.74 -6.52 12.11
C THR A 123 13.96 -5.64 12.42
N VAL A 124 13.84 -4.36 12.12
CA VAL A 124 14.86 -3.33 12.38
C VAL A 124 14.28 -2.25 13.28
N ARG A 125 15.14 -1.60 14.07
CA ARG A 125 14.73 -0.43 14.87
C ARG A 125 14.24 0.72 13.97
N ARG A 126 14.93 0.94 12.85
CA ARG A 126 14.62 1.96 11.84
C ARG A 126 14.89 1.42 10.44
N LEU A 127 14.01 1.75 9.50
CA LEU A 127 14.31 1.64 8.06
C LEU A 127 15.45 2.60 7.70
N PRO A 128 16.27 2.28 6.69
CA PRO A 128 17.31 3.19 6.20
C PRO A 128 16.72 4.57 5.88
N ALA A 129 17.43 5.62 6.30
CA ALA A 129 16.97 6.99 6.18
C ALA A 129 16.71 7.36 4.71
N GLY A 130 15.62 8.07 4.45
CA GLY A 130 15.26 8.57 3.13
C GLY A 130 14.46 7.57 2.28
N LEU A 131 14.68 6.25 2.44
CA LEU A 131 14.04 5.26 1.58
C LEU A 131 12.52 5.16 1.78
N TRP A 132 12.07 5.18 3.04
CA TRP A 132 10.63 5.21 3.32
C TRP A 132 10.02 6.57 2.97
N GLU A 133 10.76 7.65 3.23
CA GLU A 133 10.35 9.01 2.88
C GLU A 133 10.11 9.16 1.38
N GLU A 134 10.96 8.58 0.53
CA GLU A 134 10.82 8.59 -0.93
C GLU A 134 9.53 7.88 -1.36
N VAL A 135 9.29 6.67 -0.87
CA VAL A 135 8.04 5.92 -1.11
C VAL A 135 6.83 6.71 -0.63
N TRP A 136 6.92 7.31 0.56
CA TRP A 136 5.86 8.12 1.14
C TRP A 136 5.51 9.34 0.30
N GLN A 137 6.52 10.08 -0.18
CA GLN A 137 6.31 11.25 -1.05
C GLN A 137 5.63 10.85 -2.35
N ALA A 138 6.14 9.81 -3.02
CA ALA A 138 5.56 9.28 -4.25
C ALA A 138 4.11 8.80 -4.05
N ALA A 139 3.82 8.13 -2.93
CA ALA A 139 2.47 7.65 -2.62
C ALA A 139 1.51 8.80 -2.25
N SER A 140 2.03 9.86 -1.62
CA SER A 140 1.26 11.04 -1.26
C SER A 140 0.82 11.84 -2.50
N SER A 141 1.76 12.08 -3.44
CA SER A 141 1.48 12.73 -4.71
C SER A 141 0.76 11.81 -5.69
N ALA A 142 0.81 10.50 -5.43
CA ALA A 142 0.38 9.45 -6.34
C ALA A 142 1.10 9.55 -7.70
N SER A 143 2.38 9.92 -7.68
CA SER A 143 3.19 10.13 -8.87
C SER A 143 4.61 9.58 -8.71
N LEU A 144 5.22 9.21 -9.83
CA LEU A 144 6.63 8.83 -9.91
C LEU A 144 7.26 9.41 -11.18
N ASP A 145 8.39 10.09 -11.02
CA ASP A 145 9.14 10.65 -12.14
C ASP A 145 9.87 9.55 -12.92
N PHE A 146 10.03 9.79 -14.22
CA PHE A 146 10.99 9.11 -15.09
C PHE A 146 11.70 10.15 -15.98
N PRO A 147 12.77 9.79 -16.72
CA PRO A 147 13.45 10.76 -17.57
C PRO A 147 12.50 11.45 -18.55
N ASN A 148 12.37 12.76 -18.42
CA ASN A 148 11.49 13.63 -19.21
C ASN A 148 9.98 13.37 -19.06
N GLY A 149 9.52 12.79 -17.96
CA GLY A 149 8.09 12.60 -17.73
C GLY A 149 7.74 12.11 -16.33
N GLU A 150 6.47 11.84 -16.11
CA GLU A 150 5.94 11.31 -14.86
C GLU A 150 4.81 10.32 -15.12
N VAL A 151 4.66 9.35 -14.21
CA VAL A 151 3.45 8.52 -14.14
C VAL A 151 2.56 9.05 -13.04
N LEU A 152 1.27 9.20 -13.33
CA LEU A 152 0.25 9.62 -12.38
C LEU A 152 -0.68 8.45 -12.11
N VAL A 153 -0.96 8.16 -10.83
CA VAL A 153 -1.74 6.98 -10.43
C VAL A 153 -3.01 7.39 -9.72
N SER A 154 -4.14 6.96 -10.26
CA SER A 154 -5.47 7.27 -9.72
C SER A 154 -6.22 6.01 -9.31
N VAL A 155 -6.61 5.93 -8.03
CA VAL A 155 -7.47 4.84 -7.54
C VAL A 155 -8.95 5.18 -7.76
N THR A 156 -9.70 4.30 -8.42
CA THR A 156 -11.15 4.44 -8.62
C THR A 156 -11.88 3.20 -8.08
N PRO A 157 -13.21 3.25 -7.86
CA PRO A 157 -13.96 2.09 -7.39
C PRO A 157 -13.93 0.85 -8.31
N ALA A 158 -13.65 1.06 -9.61
CA ALA A 158 -13.66 0.02 -10.64
C ALA A 158 -12.25 -0.52 -10.91
N MET A 159 -11.26 0.35 -11.02
CA MET A 159 -9.87 0.03 -11.32
C MET A 159 -8.90 1.11 -10.87
N THR A 160 -7.61 0.78 -10.79
CA THR A 160 -6.54 1.78 -10.70
C THR A 160 -6.14 2.19 -12.12
N VAL A 161 -5.98 3.48 -12.38
CA VAL A 161 -5.55 3.98 -13.69
C VAL A 161 -4.17 4.63 -13.53
N ILE A 162 -3.26 4.33 -14.45
CA ILE A 162 -1.94 4.93 -14.56
C ILE A 162 -1.93 5.74 -15.85
N ASP A 163 -1.74 7.05 -15.71
CA ASP A 163 -1.60 8.00 -16.79
C ASP A 163 -0.12 8.38 -16.96
N ILE A 164 0.28 8.76 -18.17
CA ILE A 164 1.69 8.97 -18.53
C ILE A 164 1.84 10.28 -19.27
N ASP A 165 2.51 11.22 -18.61
CA ASP A 165 2.88 12.50 -19.19
C ASP A 165 4.38 12.57 -19.44
N GLY A 166 4.80 13.17 -20.55
CA GLY A 166 6.21 13.33 -20.85
C GLY A 166 6.51 14.08 -22.13
N ILE A 167 7.79 14.42 -22.29
CA ILE A 167 8.33 15.17 -23.44
C ILE A 167 9.14 14.22 -24.31
N GLY A 168 8.74 14.06 -25.57
CA GLY A 168 9.42 13.22 -26.54
C GLY A 168 8.47 12.66 -27.59
N SER A 169 8.92 11.67 -28.37
CA SER A 169 8.01 10.90 -29.21
C SER A 169 7.12 10.00 -28.35
N PRO A 170 5.86 9.69 -28.75
CA PRO A 170 4.98 8.79 -27.98
C PRO A 170 5.62 7.45 -27.62
N ARG A 171 6.42 6.90 -28.54
CA ARG A 171 7.17 5.65 -28.33
C ARG A 171 8.22 5.81 -27.23
N ASP A 172 9.03 6.86 -27.29
CA ASP A 172 10.14 7.05 -26.36
C ASP A 172 9.61 7.33 -24.94
N VAL A 173 8.54 8.14 -24.83
CA VAL A 173 7.85 8.39 -23.55
C VAL A 173 7.26 7.08 -23.00
N ALA A 174 6.57 6.29 -23.83
CA ALA A 174 6.00 5.01 -23.40
C ALA A 174 7.06 4.04 -22.88
N LEU A 175 8.19 3.90 -23.59
CA LEU A 175 9.30 3.05 -23.15
C LEU A 175 9.98 3.57 -21.88
N ALA A 176 10.16 4.89 -21.75
CA ALA A 176 10.78 5.50 -20.59
C ALA A 176 9.92 5.38 -19.32
N ALA A 177 8.59 5.30 -19.46
CA ALA A 177 7.65 5.16 -18.36
C ALA A 177 7.61 3.74 -17.76
N VAL A 178 7.93 2.69 -18.54
CA VAL A 178 7.81 1.29 -18.10
C VAL A 178 8.48 1.01 -16.74
N PRO A 179 9.73 1.44 -16.48
CA PRO A 179 10.35 1.24 -15.17
C PRO A 179 9.61 1.95 -14.02
N ALA A 180 9.07 3.14 -14.26
CA ALA A 180 8.30 3.89 -13.26
C ALA A 180 6.95 3.22 -12.99
N ILE A 181 6.28 2.66 -14.01
CA ILE A 181 5.06 1.85 -13.85
C ILE A 181 5.33 0.63 -12.98
N ALA A 182 6.36 -0.17 -13.31
CA ALA A 182 6.71 -1.36 -12.52
C ALA A 182 7.04 -1.00 -11.07
N ARG A 183 7.75 0.11 -10.86
CA ARG A 183 8.04 0.65 -9.53
C ARG A 183 6.76 1.08 -8.81
N ALA A 184 5.85 1.79 -9.46
CA ALA A 184 4.58 2.23 -8.86
C ALA A 184 3.76 1.04 -8.36
N LEU A 185 3.64 -0.01 -9.17
CA LEU A 185 2.92 -1.23 -8.81
C LEU A 185 3.49 -1.87 -7.54
N ALA A 186 4.81 -1.96 -7.43
CA ALA A 186 5.50 -2.61 -6.31
C ALA A 186 5.59 -1.73 -5.06
N TRP A 187 5.88 -0.43 -5.20
CA TRP A 187 5.99 0.51 -4.09
C TRP A 187 4.64 0.80 -3.45
N PHE A 188 3.58 0.91 -4.26
CA PHE A 188 2.27 1.26 -3.74
C PHE A 188 1.43 0.04 -3.37
N GLU A 189 1.92 -1.18 -3.63
CA GLU A 189 1.20 -2.44 -3.39
C GLU A 189 -0.13 -2.47 -4.18
N ILE A 190 -0.05 -2.13 -5.47
CA ILE A 190 -1.23 -2.08 -6.36
C ILE A 190 -1.60 -3.50 -6.81
N GLY A 191 -2.89 -3.80 -6.76
CA GLY A 191 -3.46 -5.02 -7.32
C GLY A 191 -4.89 -4.78 -7.80
N GLY A 192 -5.52 -5.84 -8.31
CA GLY A 192 -6.86 -5.79 -8.88
C GLY A 192 -6.82 -5.45 -10.37
N ASN A 193 -7.89 -4.79 -10.83
CA ASN A 193 -7.98 -4.32 -12.21
C ASN A 193 -7.21 -3.00 -12.35
N ILE A 194 -6.28 -2.93 -13.30
CA ILE A 194 -5.39 -1.80 -13.51
C ILE A 194 -5.38 -1.45 -15.00
N GLY A 195 -5.47 -0.16 -15.32
CA GLY A 195 -5.37 0.35 -16.68
C GLY A 195 -4.16 1.25 -16.79
N ILE A 196 -3.36 1.06 -17.82
CA ILE A 196 -2.25 1.95 -18.16
C ILE A 196 -2.62 2.63 -19.48
N ASP A 197 -2.69 3.95 -19.43
CA ASP A 197 -2.96 4.79 -20.59
C ASP A 197 -1.62 5.31 -21.14
N PHE A 198 -1.01 4.56 -22.06
CA PHE A 198 0.20 5.04 -22.74
C PHE A 198 -0.18 6.09 -23.79
N PRO A 199 0.76 7.01 -24.12
CA PRO A 199 0.60 7.86 -25.30
C PRO A 199 0.26 7.03 -26.54
N THR A 200 -0.59 7.55 -27.42
CA THR A 200 -0.99 6.81 -28.62
C THR A 200 0.21 6.51 -29.53
N VAL A 201 0.65 5.26 -29.57
CA VAL A 201 1.73 4.77 -30.43
C VAL A 201 1.15 4.18 -31.72
N ALA A 202 1.37 4.88 -32.85
CA ALA A 202 0.77 4.51 -34.14
C ALA A 202 1.34 3.24 -34.76
N ALA A 203 2.67 3.06 -34.74
CA ALA A 203 3.31 1.93 -35.40
C ALA A 203 3.15 0.64 -34.58
N LYS A 204 2.73 -0.45 -35.26
CA LYS A 204 2.54 -1.76 -34.61
C LYS A 204 3.85 -2.30 -34.01
N ALA A 205 4.98 -2.07 -34.67
CA ALA A 205 6.29 -2.49 -34.18
C ALA A 205 6.67 -1.79 -32.87
N ASP A 206 6.31 -0.52 -32.74
CA ASP A 206 6.59 0.27 -31.53
C ASP A 206 5.69 -0.14 -30.36
N ARG A 207 4.39 -0.40 -30.60
CA ARG A 207 3.50 -0.97 -29.59
C ARG A 207 4.03 -2.30 -29.06
N ARG A 208 4.51 -3.16 -29.96
CA ARG A 208 5.13 -4.43 -29.60
C ARG A 208 6.39 -4.23 -28.75
N ALA A 209 7.22 -3.24 -29.06
CA ALA A 209 8.40 -2.94 -28.24
C ALA A 209 8.02 -2.50 -26.82
N VAL A 210 6.96 -1.71 -26.65
CA VAL A 210 6.44 -1.35 -25.32
C VAL A 210 5.87 -2.57 -24.59
N ASP A 211 5.12 -3.42 -25.29
CA ASP A 211 4.60 -4.69 -24.73
C ASP A 211 5.73 -5.59 -24.22
N GLU A 212 6.81 -5.75 -25.00
CA GLU A 212 7.98 -6.56 -24.63
C GLU A 212 8.75 -5.96 -23.45
N ALA A 213 8.91 -4.62 -23.41
CA ALA A 213 9.52 -3.93 -22.29
C ALA A 213 8.70 -4.06 -21.01
N LEU A 214 7.38 -3.92 -21.10
CA LEU A 214 6.47 -4.06 -19.96
C LEU A 214 6.47 -5.50 -19.43
N GLU A 215 6.46 -6.50 -20.31
CA GLU A 215 6.56 -7.91 -19.93
C GLU A 215 7.86 -8.21 -19.18
N ALA A 216 9.00 -7.74 -19.70
CA ALA A 216 10.29 -7.90 -19.03
C ALA A 216 10.32 -7.21 -17.66
N ALA A 217 9.76 -5.99 -17.54
CA ALA A 217 9.72 -5.25 -16.28
C ALA A 217 8.80 -5.90 -15.23
N LEU A 218 7.82 -6.70 -15.64
CA LEU A 218 6.84 -7.36 -14.78
C LEU A 218 7.04 -8.88 -14.64
N GLU A 219 8.16 -9.44 -15.14
CA GLU A 219 8.42 -10.89 -15.16
C GLU A 219 8.25 -11.55 -13.78
N GLY A 220 8.68 -10.86 -12.70
CA GLY A 220 8.58 -11.35 -11.32
C GLY A 220 7.29 -11.00 -10.58
N TRP A 221 6.35 -10.30 -11.23
CA TRP A 221 5.12 -9.81 -10.60
C TRP A 221 3.90 -10.58 -11.14
N PRO A 222 3.19 -11.39 -10.33
CA PRO A 222 2.10 -12.23 -10.85
C PRO A 222 0.90 -11.43 -11.36
N HIS A 223 0.61 -11.50 -12.66
CA HIS A 223 -0.47 -10.78 -13.31
C HIS A 223 -0.91 -11.44 -14.63
N GLU A 224 -2.09 -11.04 -15.10
CA GLU A 224 -2.53 -11.20 -16.49
C GLU A 224 -2.50 -9.83 -17.18
N ARG A 225 -2.25 -9.79 -18.49
CA ARG A 225 -2.24 -8.54 -19.26
C ARG A 225 -2.86 -8.67 -20.65
N THR A 226 -3.38 -7.58 -21.15
CA THR A 226 -3.64 -7.42 -22.59
C THR A 226 -2.38 -6.90 -23.29
N ALA A 227 -2.31 -7.09 -24.61
CA ALA A 227 -1.40 -6.30 -25.44
C ALA A 227 -1.89 -4.84 -25.53
N MET A 228 -0.99 -3.93 -25.89
CA MET A 228 -1.35 -2.54 -26.13
C MET A 228 -2.32 -2.41 -27.32
N ASN A 229 -3.49 -1.81 -27.06
CA ASN A 229 -4.49 -1.60 -28.09
C ASN A 229 -4.14 -0.42 -29.02
N GLY A 230 -4.98 -0.16 -30.04
CA GLY A 230 -4.75 0.92 -31.00
C GLY A 230 -4.83 2.34 -30.43
N PHE A 231 -5.29 2.49 -29.19
CA PHE A 231 -5.42 3.78 -28.50
C PHE A 231 -4.30 4.01 -27.46
N GLY A 232 -3.44 3.02 -27.20
CA GLY A 232 -2.37 3.10 -26.21
C GLY A 232 -2.70 2.44 -24.87
N PHE A 233 -3.89 1.87 -24.72
CA PHE A 233 -4.32 1.31 -23.43
C PHE A 233 -3.85 -0.15 -23.26
N VAL A 234 -3.37 -0.46 -22.06
CA VAL A 234 -3.03 -1.80 -21.58
C VAL A 234 -3.82 -2.07 -20.29
N GLN A 235 -4.48 -3.22 -20.20
CA GLN A 235 -5.12 -3.67 -18.97
C GLN A 235 -4.25 -4.73 -18.29
N LEU A 236 -3.99 -4.54 -16.99
CA LEU A 236 -3.39 -5.54 -16.11
C LEU A 236 -4.42 -6.03 -15.10
N VAL A 237 -4.40 -7.32 -14.80
CA VAL A 237 -5.19 -7.92 -13.72
C VAL A 237 -4.24 -8.67 -12.80
N ALA A 238 -4.09 -8.16 -11.58
CA ALA A 238 -3.30 -8.79 -10.53
C ALA A 238 -4.16 -9.08 -9.31
N ARG A 239 -3.66 -9.95 -8.43
CA ARG A 239 -4.37 -10.27 -7.20
C ARG A 239 -4.48 -9.03 -6.31
N LEU A 240 -5.70 -8.67 -5.93
CA LEU A 240 -5.96 -7.62 -4.93
C LEU A 240 -6.06 -8.28 -3.56
N GLU A 241 -5.05 -8.06 -2.71
CA GLU A 241 -4.98 -8.66 -1.37
C GLU A 241 -5.48 -7.72 -0.27
N GLY A 242 -5.50 -6.41 -0.52
CA GLY A 242 -5.95 -5.42 0.47
C GLY A 242 -5.80 -3.98 -0.02
N PRO A 243 -5.91 -3.00 0.87
CA PRO A 243 -5.71 -1.59 0.54
C PRO A 243 -4.25 -1.30 0.20
N SER A 244 -4.03 -0.86 -1.03
CA SER A 244 -2.75 -0.28 -1.47
C SER A 244 -2.45 1.02 -0.70
N LEU A 245 -1.21 1.50 -0.74
CA LEU A 245 -0.86 2.80 -0.14
C LEU A 245 -1.76 3.93 -0.67
N LEU A 246 -2.05 3.93 -1.98
CA LEU A 246 -2.91 4.95 -2.60
C LEU A 246 -4.36 4.89 -2.10
N HIS A 247 -4.91 3.70 -1.82
CA HIS A 247 -6.23 3.60 -1.20
C HIS A 247 -6.25 4.23 0.19
N ARG A 248 -5.17 4.06 0.97
CA ARG A 248 -5.01 4.68 2.29
C ARG A 248 -4.94 6.20 2.18
N PHE A 249 -4.19 6.74 1.21
CA PHE A 249 -4.17 8.17 0.95
C PHE A 249 -5.54 8.71 0.51
N ALA A 250 -6.24 8.00 -0.38
CA ALA A 250 -7.54 8.44 -0.88
C ALA A 250 -8.63 8.50 0.22
N THR A 251 -8.57 7.62 1.22
CA THR A 251 -9.65 7.46 2.22
C THR A 251 -9.28 7.87 3.64
N ALA A 252 -7.98 7.93 3.95
CA ALA A 252 -7.48 8.13 5.30
C ALA A 252 -6.19 8.97 5.32
N ARG A 253 -6.03 9.93 4.39
CA ARG A 253 -4.84 10.83 4.28
C ARG A 253 -4.38 11.40 5.62
N LEU A 254 -5.31 11.98 6.40
CA LEU A 254 -4.98 12.52 7.73
C LEU A 254 -4.46 11.45 8.69
N GLY A 255 -5.02 10.24 8.65
CA GLY A 255 -4.57 9.13 9.49
C GLY A 255 -3.20 8.60 9.08
N ALA A 256 -2.89 8.60 7.78
CA ALA A 256 -1.57 8.24 7.27
C ALA A 256 -0.54 9.33 7.65
N ALA A 257 -0.85 10.60 7.41
CA ALA A 257 0.02 11.72 7.72
C ALA A 257 0.32 11.83 9.23
N ALA A 258 -0.62 11.45 10.10
CA ALA A 258 -0.42 11.47 11.55
C ALA A 258 0.68 10.49 11.98
N ARG A 259 0.72 9.30 11.36
CA ARG A 259 1.75 8.28 11.61
C ARG A 259 3.10 8.67 11.03
N MET A 260 3.10 9.30 9.85
CA MET A 260 4.31 9.90 9.30
C MET A 260 4.86 11.03 10.19
N ALA A 261 3.99 11.85 10.80
CA ALA A 261 4.40 12.87 11.75
C ALA A 261 5.08 12.28 13.00
N LEU A 262 4.54 11.18 13.54
CA LEU A 262 5.17 10.45 14.65
C LEU A 262 6.54 9.87 14.26
N ARG A 263 6.67 9.33 13.04
CA ARG A 263 7.97 8.88 12.50
C ARG A 263 8.98 10.02 12.44
N ARG A 264 8.60 11.18 11.90
CA ARG A 264 9.49 12.35 11.82
C ARG A 264 9.93 12.82 13.20
N ALA A 265 9.04 12.73 14.19
CA ALA A 265 9.37 13.03 15.58
C ALA A 265 10.38 12.03 16.16
N GLU A 266 10.22 10.74 15.88
CA GLU A 266 11.19 9.71 16.24
C GLU A 266 12.57 9.95 15.58
N LEU A 267 12.62 10.32 14.29
CA LEU A 267 13.87 10.64 13.59
C LEU A 267 14.57 11.87 14.17
N ALA A 268 13.83 12.97 14.37
CA ALA A 268 14.38 14.19 14.95
C ALA A 268 14.94 13.96 16.37
N ALA A 269 14.34 13.04 17.14
CA ALA A 269 14.82 12.67 18.46
C ALA A 269 16.11 11.83 18.43
N ASP A 270 16.33 11.02 17.39
CA ASP A 270 17.53 10.21 17.22
C ASP A 270 18.75 11.06 16.78
N GLU A 271 18.52 12.20 16.09
CA GLU A 271 19.59 13.03 15.50
C GLU A 271 20.10 14.18 16.38
N GLY A 272 19.40 14.53 17.46
CA GLY A 272 19.71 15.76 18.21
C GLY A 272 19.73 15.63 19.73
N THR A 273 20.04 16.77 20.38
CA THR A 273 20.09 16.91 21.84
C THR A 273 19.04 17.91 22.31
N GLY A 274 18.25 17.54 23.31
CA GLY A 274 17.21 18.40 23.90
C GLY A 274 16.30 17.58 24.80
N ARG A 275 15.56 18.23 25.72
CA ARG A 275 14.62 17.53 26.62
C ARG A 275 13.19 17.51 26.09
N VAL A 276 12.85 18.49 25.26
CA VAL A 276 11.52 18.66 24.68
C VAL A 276 11.58 18.35 23.19
N LEU A 277 10.71 17.44 22.75
CA LEU A 277 10.44 17.15 21.34
C LEU A 277 9.17 17.90 20.95
N GLN A 278 9.32 18.99 20.21
CA GLN A 278 8.18 19.72 19.67
C GLN A 278 7.80 19.14 18.31
N LEU A 279 6.55 18.71 18.18
CA LEU A 279 5.95 18.26 16.92
C LEU A 279 4.90 19.30 16.48
N THR A 280 5.24 20.06 15.44
CA THR A 280 4.37 21.07 14.83
C THR A 280 3.57 20.44 13.70
N VAL A 281 2.24 20.55 13.79
CA VAL A 281 1.31 19.91 12.84
C VAL A 281 0.16 20.84 12.44
N HIS A 282 -0.46 20.56 11.31
CA HIS A 282 -1.74 21.21 10.97
C HIS A 282 -2.83 20.85 11.99
N PRO A 283 -3.78 21.75 12.34
CA PRO A 283 -4.84 21.47 13.32
C PRO A 283 -5.67 20.20 13.04
N ALA A 284 -6.01 19.96 11.77
CA ALA A 284 -6.73 18.74 11.36
C ALA A 284 -5.94 17.44 11.63
N LEU A 285 -4.60 17.53 11.62
CA LEU A 285 -3.72 16.41 11.92
C LEU A 285 -3.63 16.15 13.43
N LYS A 286 -3.56 17.23 14.24
CA LYS A 286 -3.60 17.12 15.71
C LYS A 286 -4.81 16.31 16.18
N ALA A 287 -5.98 16.50 15.56
CA ALA A 287 -7.19 15.75 15.89
C ALA A 287 -7.11 14.24 15.61
N LYS A 288 -6.08 13.77 14.87
CA LYS A 288 -5.82 12.34 14.62
C LYS A 288 -4.72 11.75 15.50
N LEU A 289 -3.96 12.58 16.21
CA LEU A 289 -2.95 12.12 17.16
C LEU A 289 -3.64 11.64 18.43
N LYS A 290 -3.52 10.34 18.72
CA LYS A 290 -4.14 9.72 19.89
C LYS A 290 -3.24 9.90 21.13
N PRO A 291 -3.81 10.09 22.34
CA PRO A 291 -3.03 10.19 23.57
C PRO A 291 -2.04 9.03 23.74
N GLU A 292 -2.47 7.79 23.51
CA GLU A 292 -1.62 6.61 23.65
C GLU A 292 -0.45 6.56 22.65
N TRP A 293 -0.57 7.24 21.50
CA TRP A 293 0.53 7.36 20.54
C TRP A 293 1.56 8.40 20.97
N LEU A 294 1.11 9.49 21.62
CA LEU A 294 1.99 10.52 22.15
C LEU A 294 2.74 10.01 23.39
N ASP A 295 2.08 9.25 24.24
CA ASP A 295 2.70 8.57 25.38
C ASP A 295 3.77 7.57 24.91
N GLU A 296 3.46 6.78 23.88
CA GLU A 296 4.42 5.86 23.28
C GLU A 296 5.60 6.61 22.64
N LEU A 297 5.36 7.74 21.97
CA LEU A 297 6.41 8.58 21.40
C LEU A 297 7.33 9.13 22.50
N ALA A 298 6.76 9.65 23.60
CA ALA A 298 7.51 10.14 24.75
C ALA A 298 8.36 9.03 25.37
N ARG A 299 7.78 7.83 25.52
CA ARG A 299 8.47 6.65 26.05
C ARG A 299 9.64 6.20 25.16
N ARG A 300 9.44 6.12 23.84
CA ARG A 300 10.47 5.68 22.88
C ARG A 300 11.61 6.67 22.74
N THR A 301 11.32 7.96 22.79
CA THR A 301 12.32 9.03 22.60
C THR A 301 12.98 9.46 23.92
N GLY A 302 12.33 9.17 25.07
CA GLY A 302 12.77 9.67 26.37
C GLY A 302 12.70 11.21 26.45
N ARG A 303 11.72 11.82 25.78
CA ARG A 303 11.53 13.27 25.69
C ARG A 303 10.14 13.66 26.13
N VAL A 304 9.99 14.89 26.62
CA VAL A 304 8.67 15.52 26.78
C VAL A 304 8.16 15.87 25.39
N VAL A 305 7.00 15.33 25.01
CA VAL A 305 6.37 15.60 23.71
C VAL A 305 5.46 16.80 23.82
N GLU A 306 5.71 17.83 23.02
CA GLU A 306 4.85 19.01 22.89
C GLU A 306 4.26 19.10 21.49
N ILE A 307 2.94 19.25 21.40
CA ILE A 307 2.25 19.43 20.13
C ILE A 307 1.99 20.92 19.89
N ALA A 308 2.64 21.48 18.88
CA ALA A 308 2.33 22.81 18.36
C ALA A 308 1.41 22.70 17.13
N VAL A 309 0.58 23.72 16.92
CA VAL A 309 -0.31 23.77 15.75
C VAL A 309 0.02 24.95 14.86
N ASP A 310 0.06 24.71 13.55
CA ASP A 310 0.22 25.73 12.53
C ASP A 310 -0.79 25.50 11.39
N PRO A 311 -1.85 26.33 11.26
CA PRO A 311 -2.81 26.23 10.17
C PRO A 311 -2.22 26.47 8.77
N ALA A 312 -1.06 27.13 8.65
CA ALA A 312 -0.38 27.35 7.37
C ALA A 312 0.43 26.13 6.92
N LEU A 313 0.67 25.16 7.81
CA LEU A 313 1.42 23.96 7.50
C LEU A 313 0.57 22.98 6.67
N ALA A 314 1.11 22.52 5.54
CA ALA A 314 0.46 21.45 4.77
C ALA A 314 0.30 20.18 5.63
N ILE A 315 -0.78 19.41 5.40
CA ILE A 315 -1.12 18.20 6.17
C ILE A 315 0.07 17.23 6.31
N GLU A 316 0.88 17.13 5.26
CA GLU A 316 1.99 16.18 5.18
C GLU A 316 3.34 16.81 5.49
N ALA A 317 3.37 18.09 5.86
CA ALA A 317 4.58 18.84 6.16
C ALA A 317 4.86 18.93 7.67
N ALA A 318 4.26 18.04 8.48
CA ALA A 318 4.55 17.94 9.92
C ALA A 318 6.06 18.03 10.21
N ASN A 319 6.44 18.94 11.09
CA ASN A 319 7.82 19.23 11.43
C ASN A 319 8.08 18.84 12.88
N ALA A 320 9.22 18.21 13.14
CA ALA A 320 9.64 17.87 14.49
C ALA A 320 11.03 18.43 14.75
N GLN A 321 11.22 18.97 15.96
CA GLN A 321 12.50 19.53 16.39
C GLN A 321 12.69 19.31 17.88
N LEU A 322 13.95 19.20 18.29
CA LEU A 322 14.33 19.23 19.69
C LEU A 322 14.57 20.68 20.12
N ILE A 323 14.00 21.07 21.26
CA ILE A 323 14.16 22.39 21.83
C ILE A 323 14.91 22.28 23.16
N VAL A 324 15.91 23.12 23.32
CA VAL A 324 16.60 23.33 24.60
C VAL A 324 15.80 24.36 25.37
N ARG A 325 15.16 23.92 26.45
CA ARG A 325 14.57 24.80 27.46
C ARG A 325 15.32 24.63 28.76
#